data_AF-A0A7W0S9M5-F1
#
_entry.id   AF-A0A7W0S9M5-F1
#
_cell.length_a   1.000
_cell.length_b   1.000
_cell.length_c   1.000
_cell.angle_alpha   90.00
_cell.angle_beta   90.00
_cell.angle_gamma   90.00
#
_symmetry.space_group_name_H-M   'P 1'
#
loop_
_entity.id
_entity.type
_entity.pdbx_description
1 polymer ?
#
loop_
_entity_poly.entity_id
_entity_poly.type
_entity_poly.pdbx_seq_one_letter_code
_entity_poly.pdbx_strand_id
1 'polypeptide(L)'
;MRGTKLKAWRVPPVWKFLQTGGATAAPDNSKVLQRQRQLLTATQAALNAVYADVRTGLLETVGIDCTLAVEEFCSVVLELSAETDTELVARAIDLENVEAWCDTQGRVNVAINPWYSTKDVDQTVLSAVKVIHVLLGIHATDNPKTQNLKQKLLSSVAEVLSIQKGVKRRK
;
A
#
# COMPACT_ATOMS: atom_id res chain seq x y z
N MET A 1 12.11 -20.87 13.91
CA MET A 1 11.40 -19.96 14.84
C MET A 1 10.49 -19.07 14.02
N ARG A 2 9.18 -19.02 14.30
CA ARG A 2 8.33 -17.96 13.74
C ARG A 2 8.66 -16.67 14.48
N GLY A 3 8.97 -15.61 13.75
CA GLY A 3 9.22 -14.29 14.34
C GLY A 3 7.97 -13.73 15.02
N THR A 4 8.13 -12.68 15.81
CA THR A 4 7.00 -11.94 16.38
C THR A 4 6.16 -11.36 15.23
N LYS A 5 4.84 -11.57 15.27
CA LYS A 5 3.92 -11.00 14.27
C LYS A 5 3.94 -9.48 14.35
N LEU A 6 4.18 -8.83 13.22
CA LEU A 6 4.09 -7.38 13.06
C LEU A 6 2.62 -6.95 13.14
N LYS A 7 2.35 -5.94 13.95
CA LYS A 7 0.99 -5.50 14.28
C LYS A 7 0.77 -4.04 13.94
N ALA A 8 -0.46 -3.73 13.56
CA ALA A 8 -0.86 -2.37 13.25
C ALA A 8 -0.71 -1.52 14.50
N TRP A 9 -0.19 -0.32 14.31
CA TRP A 9 -0.14 0.63 15.41
C TRP A 9 -1.53 1.20 15.66
N ARG A 10 -2.02 1.06 16.91
CA ARG A 10 -3.28 1.68 17.31
C ARG A 10 -3.06 3.17 17.53
N VAL A 11 -3.81 3.99 16.80
CA VAL A 11 -3.73 5.45 16.88
C VAL A 11 -4.22 5.89 18.27
N PRO A 12 -3.38 6.57 19.08
CA PRO A 12 -3.77 7.06 20.39
C PRO A 12 -4.92 8.08 20.28
N PRO A 13 -5.92 8.05 21.19
CA PRO A 13 -7.04 9.01 21.16
C PRO A 13 -6.60 10.47 21.16
N VAL A 14 -5.48 10.77 21.83
CA VAL A 14 -4.89 12.11 21.89
C VAL A 14 -4.49 12.65 20.51
N TRP A 15 -4.18 11.77 19.55
CA TRP A 15 -3.80 12.16 18.19
C TRP A 15 -4.96 12.86 17.48
N LYS A 16 -6.16 12.28 17.51
CA LYS A 16 -7.37 12.88 16.93
C LYS A 16 -7.72 14.21 17.63
N PHE A 17 -7.62 14.23 18.97
CA PHE A 17 -7.85 15.45 19.75
C PHE A 17 -6.91 16.61 19.38
N LEU A 18 -5.63 16.31 19.18
CA LEU A 18 -4.62 17.31 18.80
C LEU A 18 -4.79 17.77 17.35
N GLN A 19 -5.24 16.90 16.44
CA GLN A 19 -5.47 17.25 15.03
C GLN A 19 -6.72 18.14 14.83
N THR A 20 -7.79 17.90 15.59
CA THR A 20 -9.06 18.65 15.44
C THR A 20 -9.07 20.00 16.16
N GLY A 21 -7.93 20.44 16.70
CA GLY A 21 -7.84 21.72 17.39
C GLY A 21 -8.50 21.74 18.77
N GLY A 22 -8.78 20.57 19.38
CA GLY A 22 -9.33 20.47 20.74
C GLY A 22 -8.47 21.12 21.84
N ALA A 23 -7.29 21.61 21.48
CA ALA A 23 -6.37 22.37 22.33
C ALA A 23 -6.82 23.82 22.62
N THR A 24 -7.99 24.28 22.17
CA THR A 24 -8.50 25.66 22.40
C THR A 24 -8.69 26.03 23.87
N ALA A 25 -8.69 25.06 24.79
CA ALA A 25 -8.80 25.29 26.23
C ALA A 25 -7.45 25.32 26.99
N ALA A 26 -6.32 25.06 26.33
CA ALA A 26 -5.02 25.03 26.98
C ALA A 26 -4.35 26.41 26.94
N PRO A 27 -3.66 26.85 28.01
CA PRO A 27 -2.89 28.08 28.00
C PRO A 27 -1.85 28.08 26.87
N ASP A 28 -1.71 29.21 26.16
CA ASP A 28 -0.80 29.35 25.01
C ASP A 28 0.67 29.02 25.32
N ASN A 29 1.07 29.09 26.59
CA ASN A 29 2.42 28.78 27.09
C ASN A 29 2.58 27.35 27.64
N SER A 30 1.60 26.46 27.44
CA SER A 30 1.67 25.09 27.95
C SER A 30 2.80 24.30 27.30
N LYS A 31 3.86 24.04 28.08
CA LYS A 31 4.97 23.16 27.66
C LYS A 31 4.50 21.75 27.31
N VAL A 32 3.48 21.24 28.01
CA VAL A 32 2.92 19.90 27.75
C VAL A 32 2.31 19.83 26.35
N LEU A 33 1.49 20.82 26.00
CA LEU A 33 0.86 20.88 24.68
C LEU A 33 1.90 21.01 23.56
N GLN A 34 2.92 21.84 23.77
CA GLN A 34 4.03 21.98 22.82
C GLN A 34 4.76 20.64 22.61
N ARG A 35 5.07 19.90 23.68
CA ARG A 35 5.71 18.58 23.59
C ARG A 35 4.82 17.53 22.92
N GLN A 36 3.52 17.52 23.23
CA GLN A 36 2.56 16.62 22.59
C GLN A 36 2.44 16.89 21.08
N ARG A 37 2.40 18.17 20.66
CA ARG A 37 2.43 18.54 19.24
C ARG A 37 3.73 18.13 18.56
N GLN A 38 4.88 18.34 19.20
CA GLN A 38 6.18 17.89 18.67
C GLN A 38 6.22 16.37 18.46
N LEU A 39 5.77 15.60 19.45
CA LEU A 39 5.70 14.15 19.36
C LEU A 39 4.75 13.69 18.24
N LEU A 40 3.60 14.33 18.12
CA LEU A 40 2.63 14.07 17.05
C LEU A 40 3.27 14.27 15.66
N THR A 41 3.91 15.43 15.44
CA THR A 41 4.59 15.73 14.19
C THR A 41 5.69 14.72 13.87
N ALA A 42 6.52 14.37 14.87
CA ALA A 42 7.58 13.38 14.71
C ALA A 42 7.01 11.98 14.36
N THR A 43 5.93 11.58 15.02
CA THR A 43 5.31 10.26 14.77
C THR A 43 4.65 10.20 13.40
N GLN A 44 4.00 11.29 12.95
CA GLN A 44 3.47 11.38 11.58
C GLN A 44 4.59 11.31 10.54
N ALA A 45 5.71 11.99 10.76
CA ALA A 45 6.86 11.95 9.86
C ALA A 45 7.45 10.53 9.76
N ALA A 46 7.59 9.84 10.89
CA ALA A 46 8.06 8.45 10.93
C ALA A 46 7.09 7.50 10.22
N LEU A 47 5.78 7.63 10.46
CA LEU A 47 4.76 6.84 9.77
C LEU A 47 4.77 7.06 8.26
N ASN A 48 4.91 8.31 7.81
CA ASN A 48 4.97 8.64 6.39
C ASN A 48 6.22 8.06 5.72
N ALA A 49 7.36 8.00 6.42
CA ALA A 49 8.57 7.37 5.91
C ALA A 49 8.38 5.85 5.76
N VAL A 50 7.85 5.18 6.78
CA VAL A 50 7.51 3.75 6.72
C VAL A 50 6.55 3.46 5.56
N TYR A 51 5.51 4.27 5.41
CA TYR A 51 4.58 4.16 4.30
C TYR A 51 5.28 4.32 2.94
N ALA A 52 6.12 5.33 2.78
CA ALA A 52 6.83 5.59 1.52
C ALA A 52 7.73 4.41 1.12
N ASP A 53 8.45 3.83 2.08
CA ASP A 53 9.31 2.68 1.83
C ASP A 53 8.50 1.42 1.48
N VAL A 54 7.41 1.14 2.21
CA VAL A 54 6.50 0.03 1.90
C VAL A 54 5.89 0.19 0.50
N ARG A 55 5.40 1.39 0.18
CA ARG A 55 4.81 1.71 -1.13
C ARG A 55 5.83 1.51 -2.25
N THR A 56 7.04 2.02 -2.07
CA THR A 56 8.15 1.86 -3.04
C THR A 56 8.45 0.38 -3.26
N GLY A 57 8.62 -0.40 -2.18
CA GLY A 57 8.90 -1.83 -2.28
C GLY A 57 7.81 -2.63 -2.99
N LEU A 58 6.53 -2.31 -2.74
CA LEU A 58 5.39 -2.94 -3.44
C LEU A 58 5.35 -2.58 -4.92
N LEU A 59 5.50 -1.29 -5.25
CA LEU A 59 5.49 -0.81 -6.63
C LEU A 59 6.64 -1.41 -7.45
N GLU A 60 7.85 -1.44 -6.89
CA GLU A 60 9.03 -1.95 -7.59
C GLU A 60 8.98 -3.48 -7.78
N THR A 61 8.36 -4.22 -6.85
CA THR A 61 8.41 -5.68 -6.87
C THR A 61 7.22 -6.32 -7.55
N VAL A 62 6.00 -5.78 -7.37
CA VAL A 62 4.75 -6.35 -7.92
C VAL A 62 3.93 -5.36 -8.74
N GLY A 63 4.35 -4.09 -8.82
CA GLY A 63 3.58 -3.06 -9.53
C GLY A 63 2.24 -2.72 -8.89
N ILE A 64 2.07 -3.04 -7.59
CA ILE A 64 0.86 -2.72 -6.82
C ILE A 64 1.11 -1.44 -6.04
N ASP A 65 0.24 -0.45 -6.25
CA ASP A 65 0.25 0.77 -5.45
C ASP A 65 -0.52 0.57 -4.13
N CYS A 66 -0.31 1.47 -3.19
CA CYS A 66 -1.05 1.49 -1.94
C CYS A 66 -1.23 2.91 -1.40
N THR A 67 -2.22 3.07 -0.53
CA THR A 67 -2.50 4.34 0.14
C THR A 67 -2.40 4.19 1.66
N LEU A 68 -1.95 5.25 2.33
CA LEU A 68 -1.87 5.28 3.79
C LEU A 68 -3.27 5.48 4.40
N ALA A 69 -3.69 4.58 5.30
CA ALA A 69 -4.87 4.72 6.13
C ALA A 69 -4.49 4.92 7.60
N VAL A 70 -4.99 5.99 8.21
CA VAL A 70 -4.74 6.36 9.61
C VAL A 70 -6.09 6.52 10.32
N GLU A 71 -6.70 5.41 10.72
CA GLU A 71 -8.01 5.40 11.39
C GLU A 71 -7.90 5.03 12.88
N GLU A 72 -8.45 3.89 13.30
CA GLU A 72 -8.15 3.31 14.61
C GLU A 72 -6.78 2.62 14.60
N PHE A 73 -6.42 2.02 13.46
CA PHE A 73 -5.17 1.33 13.23
C PHE A 73 -4.48 1.94 12.01
N CYS A 74 -3.15 2.00 12.03
CA CYS A 74 -2.37 2.39 10.87
C CYS A 74 -2.16 1.20 9.93
N SER A 75 -2.50 1.39 8.66
CA SER A 75 -2.32 0.40 7.61
C SER A 75 -1.94 1.06 6.28
N VAL A 76 -1.43 0.25 5.37
CA VAL A 76 -1.49 0.55 3.94
C VAL A 76 -2.64 -0.22 3.31
N VAL A 77 -3.41 0.45 2.47
CA VAL A 77 -4.51 -0.14 1.71
C VAL A 77 -3.98 -0.47 0.32
N LEU A 78 -3.99 -1.75 -0.04
CA LEU A 78 -3.50 -2.21 -1.34
C LEU A 78 -4.49 -1.87 -2.46
N GLU A 79 -4.00 -1.34 -3.57
CA GLU A 79 -4.79 -1.12 -4.77
C GLU A 79 -4.82 -2.39 -5.63
N LEU A 80 -5.79 -3.25 -5.36
CA LEU A 80 -5.98 -4.52 -6.06
C LEU A 80 -7.10 -4.40 -7.11
N SER A 81 -7.08 -5.30 -8.11
CA SER A 81 -8.16 -5.35 -9.10
C SER A 81 -9.48 -5.77 -8.44
N ALA A 82 -10.60 -5.29 -8.97
CA ALA A 82 -11.94 -5.58 -8.45
C ALA A 82 -12.30 -7.09 -8.49
N GLU A 83 -11.58 -7.88 -9.28
CA GLU A 83 -11.75 -9.33 -9.44
C GLU A 83 -10.98 -10.13 -8.38
N THR A 84 -10.13 -9.48 -7.59
CA THR A 84 -9.28 -10.12 -6.58
C THR A 84 -10.12 -10.59 -5.40
N ASP A 85 -9.88 -11.82 -4.94
CA ASP A 85 -10.37 -12.30 -3.65
C ASP A 85 -9.61 -11.63 -2.50
N THR A 86 -10.11 -10.48 -2.04
CA THR A 86 -9.44 -9.64 -1.05
C THR A 86 -9.42 -10.26 0.34
N GLU A 87 -10.41 -11.08 0.69
CA GLU A 87 -10.41 -11.83 1.95
C GLU A 87 -9.30 -12.89 1.98
N LEU A 88 -9.14 -13.64 0.89
CA LEU A 88 -8.08 -14.63 0.77
C LEU A 88 -6.70 -13.97 0.81
N VAL A 89 -6.52 -12.85 0.10
CA VAL A 89 -5.26 -12.10 0.10
C VAL A 89 -4.94 -11.59 1.50
N ALA A 90 -5.88 -10.90 2.17
CA ALA A 90 -5.67 -10.39 3.53
C ALA A 90 -5.29 -11.51 4.49
N ARG A 91 -6.02 -12.63 4.46
CA ARG A 91 -5.76 -13.80 5.31
C ARG A 91 -4.39 -14.44 5.01
N ALA A 92 -4.01 -14.52 3.75
CA ALA A 92 -2.71 -15.07 3.37
C ALA A 92 -1.55 -14.17 3.86
N ILE A 93 -1.68 -12.85 3.78
CA ILE A 93 -0.69 -11.92 4.35
C ILE A 93 -0.65 -12.06 5.88
N ASP A 94 -1.81 -12.19 6.51
CA ASP A 94 -1.94 -12.36 7.96
C ASP A 94 -1.18 -13.58 8.51
N LEU A 95 -1.06 -14.63 7.69
CA LEU A 95 -0.31 -15.86 7.96
C LEU A 95 1.21 -15.70 7.79
N GLU A 96 1.69 -14.67 7.08
CA GLU A 96 3.11 -14.36 6.87
C GLU A 96 3.72 -13.51 8.01
N ASN A 97 3.12 -13.54 9.19
CA ASN A 97 3.52 -12.79 10.39
C ASN A 97 3.43 -11.26 10.23
N VAL A 98 2.56 -10.77 9.35
CA VAL A 98 2.21 -9.35 9.24
C VAL A 98 0.72 -9.26 9.34
N GLU A 99 0.19 -8.56 10.34
CA GLU A 99 -1.24 -8.37 10.51
C GLU A 99 -1.87 -7.75 9.26
N ALA A 100 -2.93 -8.38 8.75
CA ALA A 100 -3.67 -7.90 7.61
C ALA A 100 -5.14 -8.26 7.71
N TRP A 101 -6.01 -7.41 7.19
CA TRP A 101 -7.46 -7.60 7.23
C TRP A 101 -8.14 -7.03 5.99
N CYS A 102 -9.35 -7.50 5.73
CA CYS A 102 -10.24 -6.90 4.76
C CYS A 102 -11.17 -5.93 5.49
N ASP A 103 -11.28 -4.69 5.03
CA ASP A 103 -12.22 -3.74 5.61
C ASP A 103 -13.65 -3.95 5.08
N THR A 104 -14.61 -3.20 5.62
CA THR A 104 -16.02 -3.27 5.23
C THR A 104 -16.27 -2.86 3.77
N GLN A 105 -15.29 -2.25 3.11
CA GLN A 105 -15.34 -1.85 1.69
C GLN A 105 -14.68 -2.90 0.79
N GLY A 106 -14.26 -4.05 1.35
CA GLY A 106 -13.60 -5.10 0.59
C GLY A 106 -12.14 -4.80 0.27
N ARG A 107 -11.49 -3.85 0.95
CA ARG A 107 -10.10 -3.44 0.66
C ARG A 107 -9.13 -4.12 1.62
N VAL A 108 -7.99 -4.56 1.07
CA VAL A 108 -6.94 -5.21 1.86
C VAL A 108 -6.09 -4.18 2.58
N ASN A 109 -6.07 -4.26 3.90
CA ASN A 109 -5.28 -3.45 4.79
C ASN A 109 -4.10 -4.28 5.31
N VAL A 110 -2.88 -3.76 5.21
CA VAL A 110 -1.66 -4.36 5.75
C VAL A 110 -1.10 -3.45 6.84
N ALA A 111 -0.85 -4.03 8.01
CA ALA A 111 -0.41 -3.31 9.20
C ALA A 111 0.93 -2.59 9.02
N ILE A 112 0.97 -1.32 9.43
CA ILE A 112 2.22 -0.57 9.58
C ILE A 112 2.28 0.12 10.95
N ASN A 113 3.49 0.52 11.34
CA ASN A 113 3.75 1.17 12.62
C ASN A 113 4.84 2.25 12.44
N PRO A 114 4.70 3.44 13.03
CA PRO A 114 5.72 4.49 12.96
C PRO A 114 7.09 4.06 13.52
N TRP A 115 7.16 2.99 14.32
CA TRP A 115 8.38 2.50 14.95
C TRP A 115 8.94 1.23 14.31
N TYR A 116 8.41 0.81 13.15
CA TYR A 116 9.01 -0.28 12.40
C TYR A 116 10.45 0.04 12.04
N SER A 117 11.33 -0.94 12.29
CA SER A 117 12.70 -0.91 11.78
C SER A 117 12.69 -1.16 10.28
N THR A 118 13.83 -0.90 9.61
CA THR A 118 13.99 -1.25 8.19
C THR A 118 13.73 -2.74 7.92
N LYS A 119 14.09 -3.62 8.86
CA LYS A 119 13.79 -5.06 8.77
C LYS A 119 12.30 -5.36 8.83
N ASP A 120 11.54 -4.62 9.64
CA ASP A 120 10.09 -4.79 9.75
C ASP A 120 9.38 -4.27 8.49
N VAL A 121 9.91 -3.20 7.90
CA VAL A 121 9.48 -2.69 6.58
C VAL A 121 9.73 -3.75 5.50
N ASP A 122 10.95 -4.29 5.41
CA ASP A 122 11.29 -5.35 4.46
C ASP A 122 10.40 -6.58 4.63
N GLN A 123 10.17 -7.03 5.87
CA GLN A 123 9.27 -8.14 6.16
C GLN A 123 7.83 -7.85 5.70
N THR A 124 7.35 -6.62 5.93
CA THR A 124 6.01 -6.18 5.48
C THR A 124 5.88 -6.26 3.96
N VAL A 125 6.86 -5.71 3.23
CA VAL A 125 6.91 -5.76 1.77
C VAL A 125 6.97 -7.21 1.28
N LEU A 126 7.93 -7.99 1.77
CA LEU A 126 8.14 -9.37 1.31
C LEU A 126 6.91 -10.27 1.58
N SER A 127 6.24 -10.10 2.72
CA SER A 127 5.03 -10.84 3.06
C SER A 127 3.89 -10.55 2.09
N ALA A 128 3.64 -9.27 1.81
CA ALA A 128 2.63 -8.86 0.85
C ALA A 128 2.98 -9.28 -0.58
N VAL A 129 4.22 -9.04 -1.01
CA VAL A 129 4.74 -9.41 -2.33
C VAL A 129 4.59 -10.90 -2.59
N LYS A 130 4.97 -11.76 -1.63
CA LYS A 130 4.88 -13.21 -1.76
C LYS A 130 3.45 -13.66 -2.02
N VAL A 131 2.51 -13.14 -1.24
CA VAL A 131 1.08 -13.48 -1.37
C VAL A 131 0.53 -12.97 -2.70
N ILE A 132 0.80 -11.71 -3.04
CA ILE A 132 0.39 -11.08 -4.30
C ILE A 132 0.93 -11.87 -5.50
N HIS A 133 2.22 -12.24 -5.49
CA HIS A 133 2.83 -13.05 -6.54
C HIS A 133 2.13 -14.39 -6.74
N VAL A 134 1.87 -15.10 -5.65
CA VAL A 134 1.30 -16.46 -5.69
C VAL A 134 -0.18 -16.42 -6.05
N LEU A 135 -0.97 -15.56 -5.40
CA LEU A 135 -2.43 -15.54 -5.54
C LEU A 135 -2.91 -14.77 -6.76
N LEU A 136 -2.24 -13.68 -7.13
CA LEU A 136 -2.58 -12.95 -8.36
C LEU A 136 -1.86 -13.51 -9.60
N GLY A 137 -1.04 -14.56 -9.41
CA GLY A 137 -0.36 -15.23 -10.51
C GLY A 137 0.56 -14.30 -11.30
N ILE A 138 1.15 -13.29 -10.65
CA ILE A 138 2.02 -12.31 -11.34
C ILE A 138 3.24 -13.03 -11.96
N HIS A 139 3.51 -14.29 -11.61
CA HIS A 139 4.55 -15.13 -12.24
C HIS A 139 4.04 -16.43 -12.93
N ALA A 140 2.73 -16.58 -13.20
CA ALA A 140 2.21 -17.71 -13.97
C ALA A 140 1.78 -17.26 -15.39
N THR A 141 2.78 -17.20 -16.28
CA THR A 141 2.79 -17.56 -17.71
C THR A 141 1.48 -17.46 -18.52
N ASP A 142 1.54 -16.79 -19.67
CA ASP A 142 0.79 -17.15 -20.88
C ASP A 142 -0.68 -17.53 -20.69
N ASN A 143 -1.46 -16.67 -20.04
CA ASN A 143 -2.90 -16.78 -20.15
C ASN A 143 -3.29 -16.49 -21.63
N PRO A 144 -3.89 -17.44 -22.38
CA PRO A 144 -4.21 -17.24 -23.80
C PRO A 144 -5.19 -16.08 -24.04
N LYS A 145 -5.91 -15.64 -23.00
CA LYS A 145 -6.72 -14.42 -23.04
C LYS A 145 -5.88 -13.14 -23.00
N THR A 146 -4.80 -13.12 -22.22
CA THR A 146 -3.90 -11.97 -22.10
C THR A 146 -2.91 -11.89 -23.26
N GLN A 147 -2.49 -13.03 -23.83
CA GLN A 147 -1.79 -13.06 -25.12
C GLN A 147 -2.66 -12.47 -26.24
N ASN A 148 -3.95 -12.80 -26.29
CA ASN A 148 -4.88 -12.22 -27.26
C ASN A 148 -4.99 -10.70 -27.14
N LEU A 149 -4.98 -10.15 -25.92
CA LEU A 149 -5.07 -8.70 -25.72
C LEU A 149 -3.76 -7.99 -26.09
N LYS A 150 -2.60 -8.53 -25.69
CA LYS A 150 -1.28 -8.01 -26.07
C LYS A 150 -1.04 -8.12 -27.59
N GLN A 151 -1.40 -9.25 -28.20
CA GLN A 151 -1.30 -9.44 -29.66
C GLN A 151 -2.25 -8.51 -30.40
N LYS A 152 -3.49 -8.32 -29.93
CA LYS A 152 -4.43 -7.34 -30.52
C LYS A 152 -3.92 -5.91 -30.41
N LEU A 153 -3.37 -5.51 -29.25
CA LEU A 153 -2.78 -4.19 -29.06
C LEU A 153 -1.56 -3.98 -29.97
N LEU A 154 -0.67 -4.96 -30.06
CA LEU A 154 0.50 -4.90 -30.94
C LEU A 154 0.10 -4.86 -32.43
N SER A 155 -0.93 -5.62 -32.85
CA SER A 155 -1.44 -5.56 -34.22
C SER A 155 -2.11 -4.22 -34.54
N SER A 156 -2.88 -3.65 -33.60
CA SER A 156 -3.50 -2.34 -33.79
C SER A 156 -2.48 -1.21 -33.84
N VAL A 157 -1.43 -1.27 -33.02
CA VAL A 157 -0.32 -0.29 -33.10
C VAL A 157 0.45 -0.42 -34.42
N ALA A 158 0.72 -1.64 -34.89
CA ALA A 158 1.37 -1.87 -36.17
C ALA A 158 0.51 -1.36 -37.35
N GLU A 159 -0.81 -1.55 -37.30
CA GLU A 159 -1.76 -1.05 -38.29
C GLU A 159 -1.77 0.47 -38.34
N VAL A 160 -1.90 1.14 -37.19
CA VAL A 160 -1.84 2.62 -37.09
C VAL A 160 -0.50 3.17 -37.61
N LEU A 161 0.62 2.52 -37.28
CA LEU A 161 1.94 2.93 -37.77
C LEU A 161 2.11 2.71 -39.28
N SER A 162 1.50 1.66 -39.85
CA SER A 162 1.53 1.40 -41.29
C SER A 162 0.68 2.42 -42.06
N ILE A 163 -0.47 2.83 -41.52
CA ILE A 163 -1.32 3.90 -42.06
C ILE A 163 -0.55 5.22 -42.03
N GLN A 164 0.10 5.57 -40.91
CA GLN A 164 0.91 6.80 -40.83
C GLN A 164 2.08 6.82 -41.82
N LYS A 165 2.73 5.67 -42.06
CA LYS A 165 3.80 5.55 -43.06
C LYS A 165 3.26 5.61 -44.50
N GLY A 166 2.08 5.07 -44.76
CA GLY A 166 1.40 5.15 -46.06
C GLY A 166 0.92 6.57 -46.41
N VAL A 167 0.44 7.32 -45.42
CA VAL A 167 0.02 8.72 -45.57
C VAL A 167 1.22 9.63 -45.87
N LYS A 168 2.39 9.37 -45.28
CA LYS A 168 3.63 10.12 -45.59
C LYS A 168 4.22 9.84 -46.97
N ARG A 169 3.85 8.73 -47.63
CA ARG A 169 4.32 8.38 -48.99
C ARG A 169 3.40 8.87 -50.12
N ARG A 170 2.25 9.47 -49.79
CA ARG A 170 1.26 10.00 -50.76
C ARG A 170 1.21 11.53 -50.83
N LYS A 171 2.24 12.21 -50.33
CA LYS A 171 2.53 13.62 -50.59
C LYS A 171 3.86 13.72 -51.31
#